data_AF-A0A842MUP7-F1
#
_entry.id   AF-A0A842MUP7-F1
#
_cell.length_a   1.000
_cell.length_b   1.000
_cell.length_c   1.000
_cell.angle_alpha   90.00
_cell.angle_beta   90.00
_cell.angle_gamma   90.00
#
_symmetry.space_group_name_H-M   'P 1'
#
loop_
_entity.id
_entity.type
_entity.pdbx_description
1 polymer ?
#
loop_
_entity_poly.entity_id
_entity_poly.type
_entity_poly.pdbx_seq_one_letter_code
_entity_poly.pdbx_strand_id
1 'polypeptide(L)'
;MAFPVIILFIVFALIAVRQIGRIRLQIWQIMLFGAVAILVTGQISPIEALKSIDMDVMLFLFGMFIVGEALEESGYLWHLSRRLFSKAKSRNQLLLLILFTMGILSAFLLNDTVAIIGTPVILLLAKDNEMSPKPLLLALAFAVTIGSVMSPIGNPQN
;
A
#
# COMPACT_ATOMS: atom_id res chain seq x y z
N MET A 1 0.13 26.51 19.29
CA MET A 1 0.15 26.29 17.82
C MET A 1 1.51 25.83 17.27
N ALA A 2 2.65 26.40 17.70
CA ALA A 2 3.96 25.97 17.17
C ALA A 2 4.39 24.55 17.59
N PHE A 3 4.00 24.09 18.78
CA PHE A 3 4.50 22.85 19.35
C PHE A 3 4.09 21.56 18.58
N PRO A 4 2.80 21.36 18.20
CA PRO A 4 2.43 20.23 17.36
C PRO A 4 3.12 20.24 15.99
N VAL A 5 3.32 21.44 15.43
CA VAL A 5 4.02 21.63 14.14
C VAL A 5 5.49 21.20 14.27
N ILE A 6 6.16 21.55 15.38
CA ILE A 6 7.54 21.12 15.64
C ILE A 6 7.63 19.59 15.71
N ILE A 7 6.72 18.93 16.45
CA ILE A 7 6.69 17.46 16.52
C ILE A 7 6.47 16.86 15.14
N LEU A 8 5.55 17.42 14.36
CA LEU A 8 5.28 16.98 12.99
C LEU A 8 6.54 17.06 12.11
N PHE A 9 7.27 18.19 12.18
CA PHE A 9 8.54 18.34 11.46
C PHE A 9 9.59 17.32 11.91
N ILE A 10 9.73 17.09 13.22
CA ILE A 10 10.66 16.09 13.76
C ILE A 10 10.30 14.69 13.24
N VAL A 11 9.02 14.34 13.28
CA VAL A 11 8.51 13.06 12.79
C VAL A 11 8.82 12.87 11.31
N PHE A 12 8.54 13.88 10.46
CA PHE A 12 8.87 13.80 9.04
C PHE A 12 10.38 13.71 8.79
N ALA A 13 11.19 14.46 9.53
CA ALA A 13 12.65 14.39 9.44
C ALA A 13 13.16 13.00 9.82
N LEU A 14 12.63 12.40 10.89
CA LEU A 14 12.96 11.03 11.31
C LEU A 14 12.56 10.00 10.25
N ILE A 15 11.42 10.17 9.59
CA ILE A 15 11.00 9.31 8.47
C ILE A 15 11.98 9.44 7.29
N ALA A 16 12.40 10.66 6.96
CA ALA A 16 13.34 10.90 5.86
C ALA A 16 14.74 10.32 6.14
N VAL A 17 15.22 10.45 7.38
CA VAL A 17 16.56 9.98 7.82
C VAL A 17 16.55 8.50 8.22
N ARG A 18 15.39 7.82 8.21
CA ARG A 18 15.20 6.44 8.69
C ARG A 18 16.13 5.38 8.05
N GLN A 19 16.77 5.70 6.91
CA GLN A 19 17.67 4.81 6.17
C GLN A 19 19.10 5.36 6.04
N ILE A 20 19.51 6.35 6.85
CA ILE A 20 20.88 6.88 6.84
C ILE A 20 21.75 6.12 7.85
N GLY A 21 22.74 5.37 7.35
CA GLY A 21 23.73 4.67 8.16
C GLY A 21 23.28 3.28 8.66
N ARG A 22 23.53 2.99 9.95
CA ARG A 22 23.24 1.69 10.60
C ARG A 22 21.93 1.66 11.40
N ILE A 23 21.26 2.78 11.58
CA ILE A 23 20.04 2.86 12.37
C ILE A 23 18.86 2.56 11.45
N ARG A 24 18.12 1.48 11.73
CA ARG A 24 16.89 1.11 11.01
C ARG A 24 15.69 1.37 11.92
N LEU A 25 15.15 2.58 11.83
CA LEU A 25 13.89 2.90 12.53
C LEU A 25 12.71 2.46 11.66
N GLN A 26 11.80 1.70 12.25
CA GLN A 26 10.56 1.33 11.59
C GLN A 26 9.59 2.53 11.63
N ILE A 27 8.81 2.72 10.56
CA ILE A 27 7.91 3.89 10.43
C ILE A 27 6.94 3.97 11.62
N TRP A 28 6.38 2.83 12.04
CA TRP A 28 5.44 2.79 13.16
C TRP A 28 6.06 3.25 14.48
N GLN A 29 7.36 3.03 14.71
CA GLN A 29 8.05 3.49 15.92
C GLN A 29 8.15 5.01 15.95
N ILE A 30 8.46 5.61 14.79
CA ILE A 30 8.54 7.06 14.64
C ILE A 30 7.15 7.69 14.80
N MET A 31 6.11 7.07 14.25
CA MET A 31 4.72 7.52 14.41
C MET A 31 4.26 7.43 15.87
N LEU A 32 4.56 6.32 16.54
CA LEU A 32 4.24 6.12 17.96
C LEU A 32 4.94 7.16 18.83
N PHE A 33 6.22 7.45 18.55
CA PHE A 33 6.95 8.53 19.23
C PHE A 33 6.24 9.88 19.10
N GLY A 34 5.83 10.25 17.88
CA GLY A 34 5.09 11.50 17.65
C GLY A 34 3.76 11.56 18.43
N ALA A 35 2.99 10.46 18.40
CA ALA A 35 1.72 10.37 19.13
C ALA A 35 1.92 10.48 20.66
N VAL A 36 2.89 9.77 21.22
CA VAL A 36 3.22 9.83 22.65
C VAL A 36 3.72 11.23 23.04
N ALA A 37 4.56 11.86 22.23
CA ALA A 37 5.04 13.21 22.49
C ALA A 37 3.89 14.22 22.58
N ILE A 38 2.91 14.14 21.68
CA ILE A 38 1.71 14.99 21.67
C ILE A 38 0.82 14.75 22.90
N LEU A 39 0.68 13.49 23.34
CA LEU A 39 -0.09 13.13 24.53
C LEU A 39 0.56 13.60 25.83
N VAL A 40 1.87 13.34 25.99
CA VAL A 40 2.63 13.73 27.19
C VAL A 40 2.67 15.25 27.37
N THR A 41 2.67 15.99 26.25
CA THR A 41 2.70 17.46 26.26
C THR A 41 1.32 18.09 26.37
N GLY A 42 0.28 17.26 26.56
CA GLY A 42 -1.09 17.70 26.82
C GLY A 42 -1.73 18.49 25.69
N GLN A 43 -1.22 18.36 24.45
CA GLN A 43 -1.77 19.10 23.30
C GLN A 43 -3.14 18.57 22.88
N ILE A 44 -3.40 17.28 23.14
CA ILE A 44 -4.71 16.62 22.97
C ILE A 44 -4.97 15.74 24.19
N SER A 45 -6.24 15.57 24.55
CA SER A 45 -6.61 14.59 25.58
C SER A 45 -6.51 13.15 25.06
N PRO A 46 -6.27 12.14 25.91
CA PRO A 46 -6.28 10.73 25.49
C PRO A 46 -7.58 10.29 24.82
N ILE A 47 -8.71 10.88 25.22
CA ILE A 47 -10.03 10.61 24.65
C ILE A 47 -10.15 11.17 23.24
N GLU A 48 -9.67 12.40 23.01
CA GLU A 48 -9.64 12.99 21.66
C GLU A 48 -8.68 12.24 20.75
N ALA A 49 -7.52 11.80 21.26
CA ALA A 49 -6.59 10.96 20.53
C ALA A 49 -7.25 9.63 20.10
N LEU A 50 -8.00 8.97 20.99
CA LEU A 50 -8.71 7.75 20.65
C LEU A 50 -9.80 8.01 19.60
N LYS A 51 -10.53 9.12 19.71
CA LYS A 51 -11.53 9.53 18.72
C LYS A 51 -10.94 9.92 17.36
N SER A 52 -9.65 10.24 17.30
CA SER A 52 -8.96 10.53 16.04
C SER A 52 -8.63 9.28 15.23
N ILE A 53 -8.74 8.10 15.83
CA ILE A 53 -8.57 6.82 15.13
C ILE A 53 -9.87 6.49 14.40
N ASP A 54 -9.77 6.40 13.08
CA ASP A 54 -10.87 5.95 12.22
C ASP A 54 -10.99 4.41 12.28
N MET A 55 -11.95 3.93 13.05
CA MET A 55 -12.19 2.49 13.22
C MET A 55 -12.73 1.83 11.94
N ASP A 56 -13.46 2.57 11.11
CA ASP A 56 -14.02 2.03 9.87
C ASP A 56 -12.89 1.74 8.87
N VAL A 57 -11.91 2.64 8.76
CA VAL A 57 -10.70 2.42 7.95
C VAL A 57 -9.88 1.24 8.49
N MET A 58 -9.70 1.14 9.81
CA MET A 58 -8.94 0.03 10.42
C MET A 58 -9.59 -1.33 10.13
N LEU A 59 -10.91 -1.44 10.31
CA LEU A 59 -11.66 -2.66 10.06
C LEU A 59 -11.71 -3.00 8.57
N PHE A 60 -11.83 -1.99 7.70
CA PHE A 60 -11.76 -2.17 6.26
C PHE A 60 -10.41 -2.76 5.82
N LEU A 61 -9.30 -2.14 6.22
CA LEU A 61 -7.96 -2.64 5.88
C LEU A 61 -7.72 -4.05 6.42
N PHE A 62 -8.14 -4.31 7.66
CA PHE A 62 -8.06 -5.66 8.24
C PHE A 62 -8.84 -6.70 7.43
N GLY A 63 -10.09 -6.38 7.06
CA GLY A 63 -10.91 -7.24 6.21
C GLY A 63 -10.27 -7.48 4.83
N MET A 64 -9.70 -6.44 4.22
CA MET A 64 -9.02 -6.54 2.94
C MET A 64 -7.78 -7.43 3.00
N PHE A 65 -7.00 -7.39 4.09
CA PHE A 65 -5.87 -8.31 4.29
C PHE A 65 -6.35 -9.76 4.44
N ILE A 66 -7.42 -10.01 5.20
CA ILE A 66 -7.99 -11.36 5.33
C ILE A 66 -8.47 -11.89 3.98
N VAL A 67 -9.22 -11.09 3.22
CA VAL A 67 -9.71 -11.48 1.89
C VAL A 67 -8.55 -11.71 0.93
N GLY A 68 -7.52 -10.86 0.97
CA GLY A 68 -6.31 -11.02 0.17
C GLY A 68 -5.61 -12.35 0.44
N GLU A 69 -5.37 -12.67 1.71
CA GLU A 69 -4.75 -13.93 2.14
C GLU A 69 -5.60 -15.14 1.76
N ALA A 70 -6.92 -15.09 1.98
CA ALA A 70 -7.82 -16.19 1.62
C ALA A 70 -7.85 -16.46 0.10
N LEU A 71 -7.77 -15.41 -0.72
CA LEU A 71 -7.67 -15.54 -2.18
C LEU A 71 -6.31 -16.14 -2.61
N GLU A 72 -5.24 -15.86 -1.88
CA GLU A 72 -3.92 -16.45 -2.09
C GLU A 72 -3.91 -17.94 -1.70
N GLU A 73 -4.31 -18.27 -0.47
CA GLU A 73 -4.36 -19.65 0.03
C GLU A 73 -5.29 -20.55 -0.79
N SER A 74 -6.42 -20.02 -1.28
CA SER A 74 -7.34 -20.78 -2.15
C SER A 74 -6.77 -21.07 -3.54
N GLY A 75 -5.61 -20.52 -3.91
CA GLY A 75 -5.02 -20.65 -5.23
C GLY A 75 -5.77 -19.90 -6.34
N TYR A 76 -6.82 -19.15 -5.99
CA TYR A 76 -7.62 -18.39 -6.96
C TYR A 76 -6.76 -17.34 -7.67
N LEU A 77 -5.89 -16.65 -6.93
CA LEU A 77 -4.95 -15.67 -7.49
C LEU A 77 -4.00 -16.28 -8.52
N TRP A 78 -3.56 -17.54 -8.33
CA TRP A 78 -2.72 -18.26 -9.29
C TRP A 78 -3.48 -18.60 -10.58
N HIS A 79 -4.72 -19.05 -10.47
CA HIS A 79 -5.55 -19.32 -11.65
C HIS A 79 -5.88 -18.04 -12.42
N LEU A 80 -6.20 -16.96 -11.71
CA LEU A 80 -6.52 -15.68 -12.30
C LEU A 80 -5.30 -15.07 -13.00
N SER A 81 -4.13 -15.12 -12.36
CA SER A 81 -2.88 -14.62 -12.93
C SER A 81 -2.52 -15.37 -14.21
N ARG A 82 -2.59 -16.70 -14.21
CA ARG A 82 -2.35 -17.49 -15.44
C ARG A 82 -3.34 -17.15 -16.54
N ARG A 83 -4.63 -16.98 -16.23
CA ARG A 83 -5.63 -16.61 -17.25
C ARG A 83 -5.37 -15.25 -17.86
N LEU A 84 -5.11 -14.24 -17.02
CA LEU A 84 -4.88 -12.86 -17.48
C LEU A 84 -3.55 -12.75 -18.23
N PHE A 85 -2.47 -13.31 -17.67
CA PHE A 85 -1.11 -13.07 -18.14
C PHE A 85 -0.55 -14.16 -19.08
N SER A 86 -1.27 -15.27 -19.31
CA SER A 86 -0.83 -16.34 -20.25
C SER A 86 -0.55 -15.87 -21.69
N LYS A 87 -1.13 -14.74 -22.09
CA LYS A 87 -0.91 -14.16 -23.44
C LYS A 87 0.38 -13.38 -23.56
N ALA A 88 1.06 -13.06 -22.45
CA ALA A 88 2.32 -12.35 -22.48
C ALA A 88 3.43 -13.29 -22.97
N LYS A 89 3.98 -13.01 -24.15
CA LYS A 89 5.09 -13.78 -24.74
C LYS A 89 6.46 -13.14 -24.51
N SER A 90 6.49 -11.92 -23.97
CA SER A 90 7.71 -11.18 -23.67
C SER A 90 7.59 -10.38 -22.38
N ARG A 91 8.74 -10.05 -21.77
CA ARG A 91 8.85 -9.22 -20.57
C ARG A 91 8.15 -7.86 -20.71
N ASN A 92 8.30 -7.20 -21.85
CA ASN A 92 7.66 -5.90 -22.10
C ASN A 92 6.14 -6.03 -22.21
N GLN A 93 5.67 -7.10 -22.84
CA GLN A 93 4.23 -7.38 -22.95
C GLN A 93 3.62 -7.70 -21.58
N LEU A 94 4.33 -8.42 -20.72
CA LEU A 94 3.89 -8.69 -19.35
C LEU A 94 3.75 -7.40 -18.54
N LEU A 95 4.75 -6.50 -18.60
CA LEU A 95 4.71 -5.20 -17.93
C LEU A 95 3.54 -4.34 -18.41
N LEU A 96 3.32 -4.27 -19.73
CA LEU A 96 2.19 -3.55 -20.30
C LEU A 96 0.86 -4.15 -19.84
N LEU A 97 0.74 -5.48 -19.81
CA LEU A 97 -0.48 -6.11 -19.35
C LEU A 97 -0.75 -5.80 -17.88
N ILE A 98 0.26 -5.81 -17.03
CA ILE A 98 0.14 -5.42 -15.61
C ILE A 98 -0.32 -3.97 -15.51
N LEU A 99 0.31 -3.06 -16.27
CA LEU A 99 -0.03 -1.64 -16.28
C LEU A 99 -1.51 -1.41 -16.63
N PHE A 100 -1.99 -2.02 -17.71
CA PHE A 100 -3.37 -1.85 -18.14
C PHE A 100 -4.36 -2.59 -17.25
N THR A 101 -4.11 -3.86 -16.94
CA THR A 101 -5.06 -4.66 -16.16
C THR A 101 -5.20 -4.12 -14.75
N MET A 102 -4.10 -3.85 -14.03
CA MET A 102 -4.16 -3.37 -12.65
C MET A 102 -4.58 -1.90 -12.58
N GLY A 103 -4.22 -1.08 -13.57
CA GLY A 103 -4.68 0.30 -13.66
C GLY A 103 -6.19 0.40 -13.90
N ILE A 104 -6.74 -0.38 -14.84
CA ILE A 104 -8.19 -0.44 -15.05
C ILE A 104 -8.87 -0.96 -13.78
N LEU A 105 -8.34 -2.02 -13.15
CA LEU A 105 -8.91 -2.55 -11.90
C LEU A 105 -8.96 -1.47 -10.81
N SER A 106 -7.89 -0.68 -10.69
CA SER A 106 -7.80 0.42 -9.71
C SER A 106 -8.66 1.64 -10.05
N ALA A 107 -9.19 1.76 -11.27
CA ALA A 107 -10.21 2.76 -11.58
C ALA A 107 -11.59 2.36 -11.04
N PHE A 108 -11.84 1.06 -10.86
CA PHE A 108 -13.11 0.55 -10.35
C PHE A 108 -13.06 0.12 -8.88
N LEU A 109 -11.86 -0.17 -8.37
CA LEU A 109 -11.59 -0.58 -6.98
C LEU A 109 -10.63 0.41 -6.32
N LEU A 110 -10.63 0.46 -4.99
CA LEU A 110 -9.69 1.28 -4.24
C LEU A 110 -8.23 0.86 -4.53
N ASN A 111 -7.36 1.84 -4.73
CA ASN A 111 -5.93 1.66 -4.96
C ASN A 111 -5.28 0.71 -3.93
N ASP A 112 -5.59 0.86 -2.65
CA ASP A 112 -5.01 0.07 -1.57
C ASP A 112 -5.42 -1.41 -1.68
N THR A 113 -6.68 -1.68 -2.02
CA THR A 113 -7.19 -3.03 -2.27
C THR A 113 -6.44 -3.70 -3.42
N VAL A 114 -6.27 -3.00 -4.55
CA VAL A 114 -5.59 -3.56 -5.72
C VAL A 114 -4.10 -3.77 -5.44
N ALA A 115 -3.46 -2.90 -4.66
CA ALA A 115 -2.08 -3.07 -4.25
C ALA A 115 -1.89 -4.30 -3.33
N ILE A 116 -2.77 -4.49 -2.36
CA ILE A 116 -2.72 -5.63 -1.42
C ILE A 116 -2.90 -6.95 -2.17
N ILE A 117 -3.94 -7.07 -3.01
CA ILE A 117 -4.23 -8.31 -3.75
C ILE A 117 -3.26 -8.52 -4.92
N GLY A 118 -2.84 -7.43 -5.57
CA GLY A 118 -1.94 -7.47 -6.71
C GLY A 118 -0.52 -7.87 -6.35
N THR A 119 -0.03 -7.53 -5.16
CA THR A 119 1.35 -7.85 -4.75
C THR A 119 1.66 -9.35 -4.78
N PRO A 120 0.88 -10.25 -4.12
CA PRO A 120 1.14 -11.68 -4.20
C PRO A 120 0.99 -12.23 -5.63
N VAL A 121 0.02 -11.72 -6.41
CA VAL A 121 -0.13 -12.07 -7.84
C VAL A 121 1.15 -11.77 -8.63
N ILE A 122 1.74 -10.59 -8.43
CA ILE A 122 2.96 -10.19 -9.11
C ILE A 122 4.17 -11.01 -8.65
N LEU A 123 4.27 -11.34 -7.36
CA LEU A 123 5.34 -12.18 -6.83
C LEU A 123 5.29 -13.60 -7.41
N LEU A 124 4.09 -14.19 -7.51
CA LEU A 124 3.88 -15.49 -8.16
C LEU A 124 4.27 -15.43 -9.63
N LEU A 125 3.84 -14.41 -10.38
CA LEU A 125 4.21 -14.24 -11.78
C LEU A 125 5.71 -14.06 -11.98
N ALA A 126 6.38 -13.31 -11.11
CA ALA A 126 7.82 -13.13 -11.15
C ALA A 126 8.55 -14.46 -10.94
N LYS A 127 8.07 -15.28 -9.99
CA LYS A 127 8.60 -16.62 -9.72
C LYS A 127 8.40 -17.57 -10.91
N ASP A 128 7.19 -17.63 -11.46
CA ASP A 128 6.81 -18.53 -12.56
C ASP A 128 7.56 -18.20 -13.87
N ASN A 129 7.95 -16.95 -14.08
CA ASN A 129 8.69 -16.49 -15.26
C ASN A 129 10.20 -16.35 -15.02
N GLU A 130 10.71 -16.77 -13.85
CA GLU A 130 12.12 -16.60 -13.45
C GLU A 130 12.64 -15.15 -13.59
N MET A 131 11.76 -14.18 -13.30
CA MET A 131 12.03 -12.76 -13.46
C MET A 131 12.26 -12.08 -12.11
N SER A 132 13.05 -11.00 -12.13
CA SER A 132 13.16 -10.12 -10.97
C SER A 132 11.79 -9.50 -10.63
N PRO A 133 11.29 -9.59 -9.38
CA PRO A 133 9.98 -9.04 -8.99
C PRO A 133 9.96 -7.51 -8.97
N LYS A 134 11.10 -6.86 -8.72
CA LYS A 134 11.22 -5.39 -8.60
C LYS A 134 10.52 -4.59 -9.71
N PRO A 135 10.82 -4.78 -11.01
CA PRO A 135 10.18 -4.02 -12.08
C PRO A 135 8.68 -4.31 -12.23
N LEU A 136 8.23 -5.54 -11.90
CA LEU A 136 6.82 -5.89 -11.97
C LEU A 136 6.04 -5.24 -10.82
N LEU A 137 6.63 -5.20 -9.61
CA LEU A 137 6.06 -4.51 -8.46
C LEU A 137 6.04 -2.99 -8.67
N LEU A 138 7.07 -2.42 -9.30
CA LEU A 138 7.04 -1.02 -9.72
C LEU A 138 5.94 -0.76 -10.74
N ALA A 139 5.79 -1.62 -11.75
CA ALA A 139 4.71 -1.51 -12.71
C ALA A 139 3.34 -1.56 -12.04
N LEU A 140 3.13 -2.47 -11.08
CA LEU A 140 1.91 -2.53 -10.26
C LEU A 140 1.68 -1.21 -9.51
N ALA A 141 2.70 -0.70 -8.81
CA ALA A 141 2.59 0.54 -8.04
C ALA A 141 2.18 1.72 -8.94
N PHE A 142 2.86 1.90 -10.09
CA PHE A 142 2.49 2.94 -11.05
C PHE A 142 1.09 2.72 -11.64
N ALA A 143 0.75 1.49 -12.02
CA ALA A 143 -0.56 1.15 -12.59
C ALA A 143 -1.70 1.53 -11.65
N VAL A 144 -1.60 1.08 -10.39
CA VAL A 144 -2.62 1.30 -9.37
C VAL A 144 -2.74 2.79 -9.06
N THR A 145 -1.62 3.50 -8.85
CA THR A 145 -1.67 4.94 -8.58
C THR A 145 -2.29 5.72 -9.75
N ILE A 146 -1.86 5.47 -10.99
CA ILE A 146 -2.38 6.18 -12.17
C ILE A 146 -3.85 5.83 -12.41
N GLY A 147 -4.19 4.54 -12.33
CA GLY A 147 -5.55 4.04 -12.53
C GLY A 147 -6.54 4.61 -11.53
N SER A 148 -6.13 4.75 -10.26
CA SER A 148 -6.98 5.30 -9.21
C SER A 148 -7.47 6.72 -9.49
N VAL A 149 -6.68 7.53 -10.22
CA VAL A 149 -7.03 8.92 -10.60
C VAL A 149 -8.06 8.98 -11.73
N MET A 150 -8.28 7.89 -12.46
CA MET A 150 -9.24 7.87 -13.56
C MET A 150 -10.70 7.89 -13.10
N SER A 151 -10.97 7.65 -11.81
CA SER A 151 -12.31 7.51 -11.26
C SER A 151 -12.40 8.06 -9.83
N PRO A 152 -13.51 8.71 -9.44
CA PRO A 152 -13.76 9.12 -8.06
C PRO A 152 -13.81 7.94 -7.08
N ILE A 153 -14.10 6.73 -7.56
CA ILE A 153 -14.19 5.52 -6.73
C ILE A 153 -12.80 4.95 -6.43
N GLY A 154 -11.82 5.22 -7.30
CA GLY A 154 -10.50 4.58 -7.26
C GLY A 154 -9.61 5.02 -6.10
N ASN A 155 -9.84 6.20 -5.54
CA ASN A 155 -9.11 6.70 -4.37
C ASN A 155 -10.07 7.52 -3.49
N PRO A 156 -10.19 7.24 -2.18
CA PRO A 156 -10.98 8.05 -1.25
C PRO A 156 -10.58 9.55 -1.20
N GLN A 157 -9.40 9.89 -1.74
CA GLN A 157 -8.89 11.26 -1.83
C GLN A 157 -9.35 12.02 -3.09
N ASN A 158 -9.96 11.36 -4.09
CA ASN A 158 -10.43 11.97 -5.35
C ASN A 158 -11.87 12.47 -5.24
#